data_AF-A0A9E2IGF1-F1
#
_entry.id   AF-A0A9E2IGF1-F1
#
_cell.length_a   1.000
_cell.length_b   1.000
_cell.length_c   1.000
_cell.angle_alpha   90.00
_cell.angle_beta   90.00
_cell.angle_gamma   90.00
#
_symmetry.space_group_name_H-M   'P 1'
#
loop_
_entity.id
_entity.type
_entity.pdbx_description
1 polymer ?
#
loop_
_entity_poly.entity_id
_entity_poly.type
_entity_poly.pdbx_seq_one_letter_code
_entity_poly.pdbx_strand_id
1 'polypeptide(L)'
;MLKKTDDRIRSGFGLRTAVELVFIMLLLTAEVVAAMPASVKGVYLPAHSITSRRIAEVIHYAGQLGINAVVLHVKDPYGRIAWTSKLELA
;
A
#
# COMPACT_ATOMS: atom_id res chain seq x y z
N MET A 1 -22.17 13.30 59.56
CA MET A 1 -21.97 11.99 58.88
C MET A 1 -22.54 12.08 57.46
N LEU A 2 -21.93 12.89 56.57
CA LEU A 2 -22.43 13.20 55.22
C LEU A 2 -21.23 13.44 54.28
N LYS A 3 -20.48 12.38 53.96
CA LYS A 3 -19.33 12.50 53.03
C LYS A 3 -19.21 11.34 52.02
N LYS A 4 -20.12 10.36 52.07
CA LYS A 4 -19.97 9.08 51.35
C LYS A 4 -20.64 9.06 49.97
N THR A 5 -21.46 10.06 49.64
CA THR A 5 -22.31 10.03 48.44
C THR A 5 -21.68 10.71 47.22
N ASP A 6 -20.70 11.60 47.44
CA ASP A 6 -20.08 12.43 46.39
C ASP A 6 -19.05 11.66 45.54
N ASP A 7 -18.34 10.69 46.14
CA ASP A 7 -17.26 9.95 45.47
C ASP A 7 -17.78 8.98 44.39
N ARG A 8 -19.01 8.46 44.53
CA ARG A 8 -19.63 7.57 43.52
C ARG A 8 -20.02 8.30 42.24
N ILE A 9 -20.37 9.59 42.33
CA ILE A 9 -20.79 10.38 41.18
C ILE A 9 -19.55 10.79 40.37
N ARG A 10 -18.44 11.10 41.04
CA ARG A 10 -17.15 11.41 40.41
C ARG A 10 -16.51 10.22 39.70
N SER A 11 -16.61 9.00 40.24
CA SER A 11 -16.00 7.81 39.61
C SER A 11 -16.72 7.37 38.33
N GLY A 12 -18.05 7.50 38.28
CA GLY A 12 -18.85 7.14 37.10
C GLY A 12 -18.71 8.11 35.93
N PHE A 13 -18.53 9.41 36.23
CA PHE A 13 -18.34 10.45 35.22
C PHE A 13 -16.96 10.36 34.55
N GLY A 14 -15.91 10.07 35.33
CA GLY A 14 -14.55 9.88 34.80
C GLY A 14 -14.39 8.63 33.94
N LEU A 15 -15.08 7.54 34.29
CA LEU A 15 -15.00 6.29 33.52
C LEU A 15 -15.70 6.41 32.16
N ARG A 16 -16.88 7.05 32.10
CA ARG A 16 -17.59 7.27 30.83
C ARG A 16 -16.81 8.15 29.85
N THR A 17 -16.24 9.25 30.35
CA THR A 17 -15.42 10.15 29.53
C THR A 17 -14.12 9.50 29.07
N ALA A 18 -13.49 8.66 29.90
CA ALA A 18 -12.32 7.88 29.49
C ALA A 18 -12.65 6.88 28.35
N VAL A 19 -13.80 6.21 28.41
CA VAL A 19 -14.23 5.28 27.36
C VAL A 19 -14.49 6.01 26.04
N GLU A 20 -15.15 7.17 26.08
CA GLU A 20 -15.36 7.99 24.88
C GLU A 20 -14.05 8.49 24.28
N LEU A 21 -13.09 8.93 25.11
CA LEU A 21 -11.77 9.35 24.63
C LEU A 21 -10.98 8.20 24.00
N VAL A 22 -11.05 6.99 24.59
CA VAL A 22 -10.44 5.79 24.00
C VAL A 22 -11.11 5.44 22.68
N PHE A 23 -12.43 5.55 22.57
CA PHE A 23 -13.16 5.28 21.34
C PHE A 23 -12.82 6.28 20.22
N ILE A 24 -12.72 7.57 20.56
CA ILE A 24 -12.28 8.63 19.64
C ILE A 24 -10.82 8.41 19.22
N MET A 25 -9.94 8.03 20.15
CA MET A 25 -8.56 7.70 19.83
C MET A 25 -8.49 6.47 18.91
N LEU A 26 -9.30 5.44 19.16
CA LEU A 26 -9.37 4.24 18.31
C LEU A 26 -9.85 4.58 16.90
N LEU A 27 -10.88 5.43 16.77
CA LEU A 27 -11.39 5.91 15.49
C LEU A 27 -10.35 6.74 14.73
N LEU A 28 -9.64 7.63 15.40
CA LEU A 28 -8.55 8.42 14.81
C LEU A 28 -7.39 7.53 14.36
N THR A 29 -7.07 6.45 15.08
CA THR A 29 -6.05 5.48 14.62
C THR A 29 -6.52 4.62 13.46
N ALA A 30 -7.82 4.36 13.33
CA ALA A 30 -8.37 3.55 12.24
C ALA A 30 -8.30 4.28 10.88
N GLU A 31 -8.48 5.60 10.86
CA GLU A 31 -8.37 6.41 9.63
C GLU A 31 -6.92 6.57 9.15
N VAL A 32 -5.92 6.44 10.04
CA VAL A 32 -4.49 6.52 9.69
C VAL A 32 -3.98 5.24 9.01
N VAL A 33 -4.72 4.12 9.08
CA VAL A 33 -4.32 2.83 8.46
C VAL A 33 -5.03 2.58 7.12
N ALA A 34 -5.76 3.56 6.58
CA ALA A 34 -6.01 3.62 5.15
C ALA A 34 -4.79 4.24 4.46
N ALA A 35 -3.63 3.61 4.61
CA ALA A 35 -2.42 3.99 3.91
C ALA A 35 -2.73 3.95 2.41
N MET A 36 -2.85 5.13 1.78
CA MET A 36 -2.86 5.23 0.33
C MET A 36 -1.71 4.35 -0.18
N PRO A 37 -1.94 3.45 -1.16
CA PRO A 37 -0.85 2.65 -1.69
C PRO A 37 0.24 3.61 -2.13
N ALA A 38 1.47 3.38 -1.65
CA ALA A 38 2.62 4.22 -1.96
C ALA A 38 2.60 4.54 -3.47
N SER A 39 2.61 5.84 -3.81
CA SER A 39 2.43 6.31 -5.20
C SER A 39 3.21 5.44 -6.17
N VAL A 40 2.54 4.75 -7.09
CA VAL A 40 3.20 3.86 -8.04
C VAL A 40 4.05 4.71 -8.99
N LYS A 41 5.36 4.51 -8.94
CA LYS A 41 6.33 5.10 -9.86
C LYS A 41 6.79 3.99 -10.77
N GLY A 42 6.21 3.96 -11.97
CA GLY A 42 6.41 2.89 -12.95
C GLY A 42 7.29 3.31 -14.12
N VAL A 43 8.07 2.37 -14.66
CA VAL A 43 8.78 2.54 -15.94
C VAL A 43 8.24 1.54 -16.96
N TYR A 44 8.00 2.01 -18.17
CA TYR A 44 7.60 1.16 -19.29
C TYR A 44 8.84 0.64 -20.03
N LEU A 45 8.89 -0.67 -20.28
CA LEU A 45 9.92 -1.34 -21.05
C LEU A 45 9.33 -1.90 -22.35
N PRO A 46 9.76 -1.42 -23.53
CA PRO A 46 9.23 -1.91 -24.80
C PRO A 46 9.77 -3.30 -25.15
N ALA A 47 8.94 -4.10 -25.83
CA ALA A 47 9.18 -5.50 -26.17
C ALA A 47 10.49 -5.75 -26.94
N HIS A 48 10.84 -4.85 -27.86
CA HIS A 48 12.04 -4.97 -28.69
C HIS A 48 13.36 -4.74 -27.92
N SER A 49 13.29 -4.26 -26.68
CA SER A 49 14.45 -3.95 -25.84
C SER A 49 14.71 -5.00 -24.75
N ILE A 50 13.95 -6.10 -24.77
CA ILE A 50 14.02 -7.16 -23.76
C ILE A 50 15.27 -8.02 -23.99
N THR A 51 16.36 -7.64 -23.32
CA THR A 51 17.56 -8.44 -23.17
C THR A 51 17.89 -8.58 -21.70
N SER A 52 18.53 -9.67 -21.30
CA SER A 52 18.90 -9.90 -19.89
C SER A 52 19.72 -8.75 -19.31
N ARG A 53 20.64 -8.19 -20.10
CA ARG A 53 21.43 -7.01 -19.73
C ARG A 53 20.53 -5.80 -19.49
N ARG A 54 19.59 -5.51 -20.39
CA ARG A 54 18.71 -4.34 -20.28
C ARG A 54 17.77 -4.44 -19.09
N ILE A 55 17.25 -5.63 -18.80
CA ILE A 55 16.44 -5.89 -17.60
C ILE A 55 17.26 -5.59 -16.35
N ALA A 56 18.49 -6.09 -16.27
CA ALA A 56 19.37 -5.85 -15.12
C ALA A 56 19.68 -4.34 -14.93
N GLU A 57 20.00 -3.62 -16.01
CA GLU A 57 20.21 -2.17 -15.98
C GLU A 57 18.96 -1.43 -15.49
N VAL A 58 17.79 -1.76 -16.01
CA VAL A 58 16.52 -1.13 -15.63
C VAL A 58 16.20 -1.37 -14.17
N ILE A 59 16.35 -2.60 -13.68
CA ILE A 59 16.12 -2.94 -12.26
C ILE A 59 17.09 -2.15 -11.36
N HIS A 60 18.38 -2.08 -11.75
CA HIS A 60 19.40 -1.37 -10.98
C HIS A 60 19.09 0.12 -10.84
N TYR A 61 18.81 0.80 -11.95
CA TYR A 61 18.51 2.24 -11.94
C TYR A 61 17.12 2.56 -11.38
N ALA A 62 16.12 1.70 -11.61
CA ALA A 62 14.78 1.86 -11.03
C ALA A 62 14.84 1.84 -9.50
N GLY A 63 15.63 0.92 -8.92
CA GLY A 63 15.85 0.85 -7.48
C GLY A 63 16.46 2.13 -6.91
N GLN A 64 17.41 2.75 -7.60
CA GLN A 64 18.03 4.02 -7.19
C GLN A 64 17.06 5.21 -7.23
N LEU A 65 16.09 5.18 -8.14
CA LEU A 65 15.13 6.27 -8.36
C LEU A 65 13.82 6.11 -7.55
N GLY A 66 13.71 5.05 -6.72
CA GLY A 66 12.50 4.75 -5.97
C GLY A 66 11.31 4.36 -6.87
N ILE A 67 11.61 3.82 -8.06
CA ILE A 67 10.62 3.26 -8.99
C ILE A 67 10.27 1.86 -8.48
N ASN A 68 8.98 1.62 -8.23
CA ASN A 68 8.48 0.41 -7.59
C ASN A 68 7.75 -0.53 -8.56
N ALA A 69 7.63 -0.15 -9.84
CA ALA A 69 7.00 -0.97 -10.85
C ALA A 69 7.73 -0.88 -12.20
N VAL A 70 7.78 -2.00 -12.93
CA VAL A 70 8.22 -2.04 -14.32
C VAL A 70 7.14 -2.73 -15.13
N VAL A 71 6.66 -2.07 -16.18
CA VAL A 71 5.64 -2.60 -17.10
C VAL A 71 6.34 -3.11 -18.35
N LEU A 72 6.26 -4.41 -18.58
CA LEU A 72 6.86 -5.06 -19.74
C LEU A 72 5.83 -5.25 -20.85
N HIS A 73 6.16 -4.81 -22.06
CA HIS A 73 5.34 -5.15 -23.22
C HIS A 73 5.62 -6.60 -23.64
N VAL A 74 4.67 -7.47 -23.33
CA VAL A 74 4.78 -8.92 -23.51
C VAL A 74 4.45 -9.38 -24.93
N LYS A 75 3.41 -8.79 -25.49
CA LYS A 75 2.87 -9.12 -26.82
C LYS A 75 3.00 -7.87 -27.66
N ASP A 76 3.82 -7.92 -28.71
CA ASP A 76 3.98 -6.76 -29.58
C ASP A 76 2.69 -6.48 -30.38
N PRO A 77 2.57 -5.31 -31.04
CA PRO A 77 1.41 -5.00 -31.88
C PRO A 77 1.20 -5.97 -33.05
N TYR A 78 2.21 -6.78 -33.40
CA TYR A 78 2.18 -7.79 -34.46
C TYR A 78 1.80 -9.18 -33.94
N GLY A 79 1.47 -9.30 -32.65
CA GLY A 79 1.03 -10.54 -32.02
C GLY A 79 2.16 -11.44 -31.51
N ARG A 80 3.43 -11.03 -31.59
CA ARG A 80 4.57 -11.83 -31.13
C ARG A 80 4.71 -11.75 -29.63
N ILE A 81 4.94 -12.88 -28.97
CA ILE A 81 5.06 -12.98 -27.50
C ILE A 81 6.54 -13.14 -27.13
N ALA A 82 6.98 -12.43 -26.09
CA ALA A 82 8.36 -12.45 -25.60
C ALA A 82 8.74 -13.71 -24.78
N TRP A 83 7.88 -14.74 -24.75
CA TRP A 83 8.13 -16.00 -24.05
C TRP A 83 7.53 -17.19 -24.83
N THR A 84 8.03 -18.39 -24.56
CA THR A 84 7.46 -19.63 -25.08
C THR A 84 6.11 -19.90 -24.44
N SER A 85 5.02 -19.65 -25.17
CA SER A 85 3.65 -19.94 -24.73
C SER A 85 3.31 -21.40 -25.01
N LYS A 86 2.58 -22.05 -24.09
CA LYS A 86 1.97 -23.38 -24.31
C LYS A 86 0.62 -23.31 -25.02
N LEU A 87 0.00 -22.14 -25.06
CA LEU A 87 -1.18 -21.92 -25.90
C LEU A 87 -0.72 -21.57 -27.31
N GLU A 88 -1.07 -22.43 -28.27
CA GLU A 88 -1.10 -22.11 -29.70
C GLU A 88 -2.25 -21.14 -29.98
N LEU A 89 -2.09 -19.89 -29.55
CA LEU A 89 -2.89 -18.75 -30.01
C LEU A 89 -1.91 -17.70 -30.54
N ALA A 90 -1.16 -18.09 -31.56
CA ALA A 90 -0.30 -17.22 -32.37
C ALA A 90 -0.86 -17.19 -33.79
#